data_AF-A0A3B9MV79-F1
#
_entry.id   AF-A0A3B9MV79-F1
#
_cell.length_a   1.000
_cell.length_b   1.000
_cell.length_c   1.000
_cell.angle_alpha   90.00
_cell.angle_beta   90.00
_cell.angle_gamma   90.00
#
_symmetry.space_group_name_H-M   'P 1'
#
loop_
_entity.id
_entity.type
_entity.pdbx_description
1 polymer ?
#
loop_
_entity_poly.entity_id
_entity_poly.type
_entity_poly.pdbx_seq_one_letter_code
_entity_poly.pdbx_strand_id
1 'polypeptide(L)'
;MKNDKQTKIYDEIYKELMVNYQSLEETIKQKKEEKNVLKLKNELYNKCLDDHLLEKGSKFIKEHLEENKQKVKDIDREVEELLIKKDAFRIELEVFQKEFRD
;
A
#
# COMPACT_ATOMS: atom_id res chain seq x y z
N MET A 1 37.81 -16.69 -12.40
CA MET A 1 36.74 -17.35 -11.62
C MET A 1 36.22 -16.33 -10.62
N LYS A 2 34.94 -15.93 -10.67
CA LYS A 2 34.32 -15.11 -9.60
C LYS A 2 34.52 -15.88 -8.29
N ASN A 3 35.04 -15.22 -7.26
CA ASN A 3 35.39 -15.85 -5.98
C ASN A 3 34.10 -16.33 -5.28
N ASP A 4 34.00 -17.57 -4.80
CA ASP A 4 32.76 -18.15 -4.25
C ASP A 4 32.10 -17.27 -3.16
N LYS A 5 32.90 -16.51 -2.42
CA LYS A 5 32.41 -15.54 -1.43
C LYS A 5 31.67 -14.36 -2.05
N GLN A 6 32.14 -13.87 -3.20
CA GLN A 6 31.55 -12.73 -3.90
C GLN A 6 30.22 -13.10 -4.55
N THR A 7 30.13 -14.30 -5.12
CA THR A 7 28.87 -14.83 -5.67
C THR A 7 27.80 -14.97 -4.58
N LYS A 8 28.18 -15.44 -3.37
CA LYS A 8 27.24 -15.52 -2.23
C LYS A 8 26.70 -14.17 -1.80
N ILE A 9 27.56 -13.15 -1.71
CA ILE A 9 27.15 -11.79 -1.36
C ILE A 9 26.17 -11.24 -2.41
N TYR A 10 26.42 -11.49 -3.70
CA TYR A 10 25.51 -11.05 -4.76
C TYR A 10 24.14 -11.74 -4.69
N ASP A 11 24.11 -13.02 -4.35
CA ASP A 11 22.84 -13.73 -4.16
C ASP A 11 22.07 -13.27 -2.91
N GLU A 12 22.77 -12.90 -1.84
CA GLU A 12 22.15 -12.33 -0.63
C GLU A 12 21.50 -10.97 -0.93
N ILE A 13 22.23 -10.05 -1.57
CA ILE A 13 21.71 -8.74 -1.97
C ILE A 13 20.51 -8.89 -2.91
N TYR A 14 20.60 -9.78 -3.89
CA TYR A 14 19.50 -10.03 -4.81
C TYR A 14 18.23 -10.52 -4.09
N LYS A 15 18.37 -11.46 -3.15
CA LYS A 15 17.25 -11.97 -2.36
C LYS A 15 16.63 -10.87 -1.51
N GLU A 16 17.44 -10.04 -0.87
CA GLU A 16 16.96 -8.92 -0.06
C GLU A 16 16.13 -7.94 -0.89
N LEU A 17 16.66 -7.50 -2.04
CA LEU A 17 15.96 -6.59 -2.95
C LEU A 17 14.63 -7.18 -3.45
N MET A 18 14.61 -8.47 -3.79
CA MET A 18 13.40 -9.18 -4.21
C MET A 18 12.35 -9.24 -3.09
N VAL A 19 12.77 -9.58 -1.87
CA VAL A 19 11.88 -9.64 -0.70
C VAL A 19 11.29 -8.26 -0.40
N ASN A 20 12.11 -7.21 -0.44
CA ASN A 20 11.66 -5.83 -0.21
C ASN A 20 10.63 -5.39 -1.27
N TYR A 21 10.90 -5.69 -2.55
CA TYR A 21 9.97 -5.40 -3.64
C TYR A 21 8.62 -6.11 -3.45
N GLN A 22 8.64 -7.42 -3.18
CA GLN A 22 7.44 -8.23 -3.01
C GLN A 22 6.63 -7.81 -1.77
N SER A 23 7.32 -7.51 -0.66
CA SER A 23 6.67 -7.04 0.58
C SER A 23 5.93 -5.71 0.36
N LEU A 24 6.50 -4.80 -0.42
CA LEU A 24 5.82 -3.56 -0.80
C LEU A 24 4.59 -3.82 -1.67
N GLU A 25 4.63 -4.78 -2.60
CA GLU A 25 3.46 -5.14 -3.41
C GLU A 25 2.31 -5.67 -2.56
N GLU A 26 2.61 -6.55 -1.60
CA GLU A 26 1.61 -7.07 -0.67
C GLU A 26 1.02 -5.97 0.21
N THR A 27 1.87 -5.07 0.72
CA THR A 27 1.44 -3.93 1.54
C THR A 27 0.51 -3.00 0.75
N ILE A 28 0.87 -2.66 -0.48
CA ILE A 28 0.04 -1.83 -1.38
C ILE A 28 -1.31 -2.50 -1.63
N LYS A 29 -1.32 -3.83 -1.85
CA LYS A 29 -2.56 -4.59 -2.06
C LYS A 29 -3.46 -4.52 -0.83
N GLN A 30 -2.93 -4.77 0.36
CA GLN A 30 -3.68 -4.70 1.62
C GLN A 30 -4.27 -3.31 1.86
N LYS A 31 -3.49 -2.24 1.62
CA LYS A 31 -3.96 -0.85 1.74
C LYS A 31 -5.10 -0.54 0.76
N LYS A 32 -5.03 -1.03 -0.47
CA LYS A 32 -6.12 -0.90 -1.45
C LYS A 32 -7.38 -1.65 -1.02
N GLU A 33 -7.25 -2.82 -0.42
CA GLU A 33 -8.38 -3.58 0.14
C GLU A 33 -9.02 -2.84 1.33
N GLU A 34 -8.22 -2.32 2.26
CA GLU A 34 -8.68 -1.48 3.37
C GLU A 34 -9.46 -0.25 2.87
N LYS A 35 -8.93 0.44 1.86
CA LYS A 35 -9.61 1.57 1.21
C LYS A 35 -10.97 1.17 0.63
N ASN A 36 -11.07 0.01 0.00
CA ASN A 36 -12.34 -0.47 -0.57
C ASN A 36 -13.38 -0.74 0.53
N VAL A 37 -12.95 -1.33 1.66
CA VAL A 37 -13.83 -1.52 2.83
C VAL A 37 -14.34 -0.18 3.37
N LEU A 38 -13.46 0.83 3.49
CA LEU A 38 -13.86 2.17 3.95
C LEU A 38 -14.82 2.84 2.98
N LYS A 39 -14.65 2.67 1.66
CA LYS A 39 -15.59 3.19 0.66
C LYS A 39 -16.97 2.56 0.78
N LEU A 40 -17.05 1.24 0.96
CA LEU A 40 -18.33 0.56 1.19
C LEU A 40 -19.01 1.04 2.48
N LYS A 41 -18.24 1.28 3.55
CA LYS A 41 -18.77 1.88 4.78
C LYS A 41 -19.31 3.29 4.55
N ASN A 42 -18.63 4.10 3.74
CA ASN A 42 -19.10 5.45 3.39
C ASN A 42 -20.42 5.39 2.60
N GLU A 43 -20.57 4.47 1.67
CA GLU A 43 -21.83 4.25 0.95
C GLU A 43 -22.97 3.87 1.89
N LEU A 44 -22.70 2.97 2.85
CA LEU A 44 -23.68 2.60 3.88
C LEU A 44 -24.08 3.81 4.74
N TYR A 45 -23.11 4.58 5.22
CA TYR A 45 -23.40 5.76 6.05
C TYR A 45 -24.18 6.83 5.30
N ASN A 46 -23.87 7.07 4.02
CA ASN A 46 -24.66 8.00 3.21
C ASN A 46 -26.12 7.53 3.11
N LYS A 47 -26.37 6.25 2.85
CA LYS A 47 -27.74 5.69 2.83
C LYS A 47 -28.45 5.87 4.19
N CYS A 48 -27.76 5.59 5.30
CA CYS A 48 -28.33 5.82 6.63
C CYS A 48 -28.67 7.30 6.87
N LEU A 49 -27.87 8.23 6.35
CA LEU A 49 -28.12 9.66 6.47
C LEU A 49 -29.27 10.12 5.57
N ASP A 50 -29.43 9.52 4.39
CA ASP A 50 -30.57 9.80 3.50
C ASP A 50 -31.89 9.38 4.17
N ASP A 51 -31.91 8.22 4.82
CA ASP A 51 -33.12 7.66 5.45
C ASP A 51 -33.44 8.27 6.83
N HIS A 52 -32.42 8.63 7.63
CA HIS A 52 -32.58 8.99 9.05
C HIS A 52 -31.94 10.34 9.44
N LEU A 53 -31.87 11.31 8.52
CA LEU A 53 -31.14 12.58 8.69
C LEU A 53 -31.51 13.38 9.96
N LEU A 54 -32.74 13.24 10.46
CA LEU A 54 -33.29 14.02 11.57
C LEU A 54 -33.13 13.33 12.94
N GLU A 55 -32.64 12.09 12.98
CA GLU A 55 -32.47 11.36 14.24
C GLU A 55 -31.21 11.80 14.97
N LYS A 56 -31.23 11.74 16.31
CA LYS A 56 -30.04 12.05 17.15
C LYS A 56 -28.84 11.17 16.79
N GLY A 57 -29.07 9.94 16.33
CA GLY A 57 -28.03 9.02 15.86
C GLY A 57 -27.31 9.50 14.59
N SER A 58 -27.96 10.32 13.76
CA SER A 58 -27.38 10.82 12.50
C SER A 58 -26.09 11.63 12.71
N LYS A 59 -25.93 12.29 13.87
CA LYS A 59 -24.70 13.01 14.22
C LYS A 59 -23.49 12.07 14.24
N PHE A 60 -23.61 10.92 14.90
CA PHE A 60 -22.52 9.93 14.97
C PHE A 60 -22.22 9.32 13.60
N ILE A 61 -23.25 9.09 12.77
CA ILE A 61 -23.05 8.60 11.41
C ILE A 61 -22.30 9.62 10.56
N LYS A 62 -22.58 10.93 10.70
CA LYS A 62 -21.82 12.00 10.03
C LYS A 62 -20.35 12.02 10.48
N GLU A 63 -20.10 11.88 11.78
CA GLU A 63 -18.74 11.83 12.33
C GLU A 63 -17.95 10.62 11.76
N HIS A 64 -18.52 9.41 11.82
CA HIS A 64 -17.88 8.22 11.25
C HIS A 64 -17.66 8.32 9.73
N LEU A 65 -18.59 8.94 8.99
CA LEU A 65 -18.45 9.18 7.56
C LEU A 65 -17.26 10.10 7.26
N GLU A 66 -17.11 11.21 7.98
CA GLU A 66 -15.98 12.12 7.78
C GLU A 66 -14.65 11.50 8.20
N GLU A 67 -14.61 10.73 9.29
CA GLU A 67 -13.43 9.95 9.68
C GLU A 67 -12.99 8.97 8.59
N ASN A 68 -13.94 8.20 8.04
CA ASN A 68 -13.63 7.23 6.98
C ASN A 68 -13.21 7.94 5.68
N LYS A 69 -13.83 9.07 5.32
CA LYS A 69 -13.38 9.88 4.18
C LYS A 69 -11.95 10.38 4.38
N GLN A 70 -11.59 10.79 5.59
CA GLN A 70 -10.23 11.21 5.90
C GLN A 70 -9.25 10.04 5.79
N LYS A 71 -9.56 8.89 6.39
CA LYS A 71 -8.76 7.66 6.26
C LYS A 71 -8.56 7.23 4.81
N VAL A 72 -9.58 7.34 3.96
CA VAL A 72 -9.45 7.06 2.52
C VAL A 72 -8.41 7.97 1.86
N LYS A 73 -8.39 9.26 2.19
CA LYS A 73 -7.38 10.20 1.67
C LYS A 73 -5.98 9.88 2.19
N ASP A 74 -5.88 9.50 3.46
CA ASP A 74 -4.59 9.16 4.07
C ASP A 74 -4.01 7.88 3.44
N ILE A 75 -4.83 6.85 3.24
CA ILE A 75 -4.43 5.64 2.50
C ILE A 75 -4.01 5.97 1.07
N ASP A 76 -4.68 6.91 0.40
CA ASP A 76 -4.28 7.33 -0.96
C ASP A 76 -2.87 7.90 -1.00
N ARG A 77 -2.50 8.75 -0.02
CA ARG A 77 -1.14 9.28 0.10
C ARG A 77 -0.14 8.16 0.44
N GLU A 78 -0.48 7.29 1.38
CA GLU A 78 0.39 6.16 1.76
C GLU A 78 0.65 5.23 0.57
N VAL A 79 -0.36 4.92 -0.23
CA VAL A 79 -0.22 4.08 -1.43
C VAL A 79 0.66 4.77 -2.47
N GLU A 80 0.53 6.07 -2.67
CA GLU A 80 1.39 6.84 -3.58
C GLU A 80 2.87 6.78 -3.15
N GLU A 81 3.15 7.00 -1.87
CA GLU A 81 4.51 6.88 -1.32
C GLU A 81 5.07 5.46 -1.46
N LEU A 82 4.26 4.44 -1.20
CA LEU A 82 4.65 3.04 -1.34
C LEU A 82 4.94 2.68 -2.81
N LEU A 83 4.17 3.23 -3.76
CA LEU A 83 4.42 3.03 -5.19
C LEU A 83 5.75 3.64 -5.63
N ILE A 84 6.08 4.84 -5.14
CA ILE A 84 7.40 5.48 -5.39
C ILE A 84 8.53 4.62 -4.83
N LYS A 85 8.39 4.14 -3.58
CA LYS A 85 9.39 3.24 -2.97
C LYS A 85 9.52 1.94 -3.75
N LYS A 86 8.40 1.37 -4.21
CA LYS A 86 8.41 0.15 -5.02
C LYS A 86 9.16 0.36 -6.34
N ASP A 87 8.97 1.50 -6.99
CA ASP A 87 9.68 1.82 -8.23
C ASP A 87 11.19 1.98 -7.99
N ALA A 88 11.60 2.57 -6.86
CA ALA A 88 13.01 2.63 -6.48
C ALA A 88 13.64 1.22 -6.38
N PHE A 89 12.99 0.29 -5.66
CA PHE A 89 13.47 -1.09 -5.57
C PHE A 89 13.47 -1.83 -6.92
N ARG A 90 12.50 -1.53 -7.80
CA ARG A 90 12.49 -2.07 -9.17
C ARG A 90 13.75 -1.64 -9.92
N ILE A 91 14.09 -0.35 -9.88
CA ILE A 91 15.28 0.21 -10.52
C ILE A 91 16.55 -0.43 -9.95
N GLU A 92 16.65 -0.55 -8.62
CA GLU A 92 17.78 -1.21 -7.97
C GLU A 92 17.94 -2.67 -8.42
N LEU A 93 16.84 -3.43 -8.52
CA LEU A 93 16.84 -4.80 -9.03
C LEU A 93 17.31 -4.87 -10.48
N GLU A 94 16.81 -4.00 -11.35
CA GLU A 94 17.18 -3.97 -12.78
C GLU A 94 18.66 -3.68 -12.97
N VAL A 95 19.19 -2.67 -12.27
CA VAL A 95 20.62 -2.34 -12.29
C VAL A 95 21.44 -3.49 -11.72
N PHE A 96 21.01 -4.06 -10.59
CA PHE A 96 21.73 -5.15 -9.95
C PHE A 96 21.83 -6.38 -10.86
N GLN A 97 20.72 -6.75 -11.51
CA GLN A 97 20.68 -7.87 -12.44
C GLN A 97 21.64 -7.67 -13.60
N LYS A 98 21.60 -6.49 -14.23
CA LYS A 98 22.44 -6.13 -15.37
C LYS A 98 23.95 -6.11 -15.04
N GLU A 99 24.33 -5.53 -13.91
CA GLU A 99 25.75 -5.27 -13.62
C GLU A 99 26.44 -6.42 -12.88
N PHE A 100 25.70 -7.25 -12.13
CA PHE A 100 26.31 -8.24 -11.22
C PHE A 100 25.89 -9.70 -11.48
N ARG A 101 24.77 -9.92 -12.17
CA ARG A 101 24.22 -11.26 -12.45
C ARG A 101 24.43 -11.77 -13.87
N ASP A 102 24.91 -10.93 -14.79
CA ASP A 102 25.48 -11.35 -16.07
C ASP A 102 26.83 -12.10 -15.89
#